data_AF-A0A1V6HS08-F1
#
_entry.id   AF-A0A1V6HS08-F1
#
_cell.length_a   1.000
_cell.length_b   1.000
_cell.length_c   1.000
_cell.angle_alpha   90.00
_cell.angle_beta   90.00
_cell.angle_gamma   90.00
#
_symmetry.space_group_name_H-M   'P 1'
#
loop_
_entity.id
_entity.type
_entity.pdbx_description
1 polymer ?
#
loop_
_entity_poly.entity_id
_entity_poly.type
_entity_poly.pdbx_seq_one_letter_code
_entity_poly.pdbx_strand_id
1 'polypeptide(L)'
;MSAWPPWRLVPLLAGAWLVPGSGHFALGRRGRGLAFFALVAGSATVGALLHGNLFGIQPGQPLSLLATLAVAASGAPYFVLRIGLGFTGDPHAPGYEYGSVFLLSAGLMNLMLLFDVWDIGSGRKE
;
A
#
# COMPACT_ATOMS: atom_id res chain seq x y z
N MET A 1 -4.52 -12.41 26.12
CA MET A 1 -5.24 -11.44 25.26
C MET A 1 -6.19 -12.24 24.38
N SER A 2 -7.51 -12.02 24.45
CA SER A 2 -8.47 -12.83 23.69
C SER A 2 -8.34 -12.55 22.19
N ALA A 3 -8.11 -13.58 21.38
CA ALA A 3 -8.12 -13.47 19.92
C ALA A 3 -9.46 -12.86 19.48
N TRP A 4 -9.42 -11.81 18.65
CA TRP A 4 -10.64 -11.20 18.16
C TRP A 4 -11.33 -12.14 17.18
N PRO A 5 -12.67 -12.26 17.21
CA PRO A 5 -13.37 -13.03 16.20
C PRO A 5 -13.17 -12.40 14.82
N PRO A 6 -13.10 -13.20 13.74
CA PRO A 6 -12.63 -12.77 12.42
C PRO A 6 -13.43 -11.60 11.83
N TRP A 7 -14.72 -11.49 12.12
CA TRP A 7 -15.55 -10.39 11.65
C TRP A 7 -15.15 -9.02 12.23
N ARG A 8 -14.51 -8.97 13.42
CA ARG A 8 -13.99 -7.71 13.98
C ARG A 8 -12.69 -7.26 13.34
N LEU A 9 -11.97 -8.17 12.69
CA LEU A 9 -10.73 -7.87 11.99
C LEU A 9 -10.98 -7.26 10.61
N VAL A 10 -12.11 -7.57 9.97
CA VAL A 10 -12.48 -7.02 8.65
C VAL A 10 -12.41 -5.49 8.60
N PRO A 11 -13.10 -4.73 9.47
CA PRO A 11 -13.04 -3.26 9.42
C PRO A 11 -11.64 -2.72 9.77
N LEU A 12 -10.91 -3.40 10.66
CA LEU A 12 -9.54 -3.06 11.01
C LEU A 12 -8.60 -3.20 9.80
N LEU A 13 -8.71 -4.32 9.07
CA LEU A 13 -7.93 -4.60 7.88
C LEU A 13 -8.32 -3.67 6.73
N ALA A 14 -9.61 -3.40 6.53
CA ALA A 14 -10.05 -2.44 5.53
C ALA A 14 -9.46 -1.03 5.79
N GLY A 15 -9.45 -0.60 7.06
CA GLY A 15 -8.79 0.63 7.47
C GLY A 15 -7.27 0.60 7.24
N ALA A 16 -6.62 -0.49 7.65
CA ALA A 16 -5.17 -0.70 7.51
C ALA A 16 -4.71 -0.73 6.05
N TRP A 17 -5.51 -1.31 5.16
CA TRP A 17 -5.28 -1.28 3.72
C TRP A 17 -5.44 0.12 3.17
N LEU A 18 -6.53 0.82 3.52
CA LEU A 18 -6.82 2.14 2.99
C LEU A 18 -5.79 3.18 3.46
N VAL A 19 -5.45 3.19 4.74
CA VAL A 19 -4.47 4.12 5.32
C VAL A 19 -3.31 3.29 5.89
N PRO A 20 -2.14 3.29 5.21
CA PRO A 20 -0.98 2.52 5.65
C PRO A 20 -0.64 2.79 7.13
N GLY A 21 -0.40 1.73 7.90
CA GLY A 21 -0.06 1.82 9.31
C GLY A 21 -1.22 2.14 10.27
N SER A 22 -2.43 2.43 9.79
CA SER A 22 -3.59 2.71 10.66
C SER A 22 -4.00 1.50 11.51
N GLY A 23 -3.80 0.27 11.02
CA GLY A 23 -4.02 -0.94 11.79
C GLY A 23 -3.12 -1.02 13.04
N HIS A 24 -1.84 -0.65 12.92
CA HIS A 24 -0.93 -0.58 14.06
C HIS A 24 -1.33 0.51 15.06
N PHE A 25 -1.86 1.65 14.58
CA PHE A 25 -2.42 2.68 15.46
C PHE A 25 -3.61 2.15 16.27
N ALA A 26 -4.54 1.45 15.61
CA ALA A 26 -5.71 0.87 16.26
C ALA A 26 -5.34 -0.23 17.28
N LEU A 27 -4.24 -0.94 17.04
CA LEU A 27 -3.67 -1.92 17.97
C LEU A 27 -2.77 -1.29 19.06
N GLY A 28 -2.73 0.03 19.18
CA GLY A 28 -1.96 0.75 20.21
C GLY A 28 -0.47 0.96 19.90
N ARG A 29 0.01 0.51 18.75
CA ARG A 29 1.42 0.52 18.32
C ARG A 29 1.75 1.75 17.47
N ARG A 30 1.51 2.93 18.04
CA ARG A 30 1.55 4.21 17.31
C ARG A 30 2.89 4.49 16.62
N GLY A 31 4.02 4.20 17.29
CA GLY A 31 5.36 4.41 16.70
C GLY A 31 5.60 3.57 15.44
N ARG A 32 5.19 2.29 15.46
CA ARG A 32 5.26 1.41 14.29
C ARG A 32 4.32 1.90 13.19
N GLY A 33 3.09 2.27 13.54
CA GLY A 33 2.11 2.80 12.59
C GLY A 33 2.64 4.04 11.85
N LEU A 34 3.25 4.99 12.56
CA LEU A 34 3.82 6.19 11.95
C LEU A 34 5.02 5.86 11.05
N ALA A 35 5.93 4.99 11.50
CA ALA A 35 7.08 4.58 10.71
C ALA A 35 6.65 3.88 9.40
N PHE A 36 5.66 3.01 9.48
CA PHE A 36 5.12 2.31 8.32
C PHE A 36 4.35 3.22 7.37
N PHE A 37 3.56 4.15 7.89
CA PHE A 37 2.95 5.19 7.08
C PHE A 37 4.02 5.99 6.32
N ALA A 38 5.05 6.47 7.02
CA ALA A 38 6.15 7.23 6.43
C ALA A 38 6.89 6.42 5.35
N LEU A 39 7.13 5.13 5.57
CA LEU A 39 7.77 4.26 4.59
C LEU A 39 6.92 4.05 3.34
N VAL A 40 5.63 3.74 3.48
CA VAL A 40 4.74 3.50 2.33
C VAL A 40 4.47 4.79 1.58
N ALA A 41 4.10 5.86 2.28
CA ALA A 41 3.84 7.16 1.67
C ALA A 41 5.11 7.76 1.06
N GLY A 42 6.26 7.61 1.74
CA GLY A 42 7.56 8.03 1.23
C GLY A 42 7.93 7.31 -0.07
N SER A 43 7.84 5.98 -0.09
CA SER A 43 8.06 5.18 -1.30
C SER A 43 7.12 5.58 -2.44
N ALA A 44 5.83 5.75 -2.16
CA ALA A 44 4.87 6.18 -3.18
C ALA A 44 5.18 7.59 -3.71
N THR A 45 5.60 8.51 -2.83
CA THR A 45 5.98 9.88 -3.19
C THR A 45 7.23 9.88 -4.06
N VAL A 46 8.27 9.15 -3.67
CA VAL A 46 9.49 8.99 -4.49
C VAL A 46 9.15 8.38 -5.85
N GLY A 47 8.29 7.35 -5.86
CA GLY A 47 7.79 6.73 -7.08
C GLY A 47 7.11 7.73 -8.02
N ALA A 48 6.24 8.59 -7.47
CA ALA A 48 5.57 9.64 -8.23
C ALA A 48 6.52 10.75 -8.71
N LEU A 49 7.47 11.20 -7.88
CA LEU A 49 8.48 12.20 -8.24
C LEU A 49 9.41 11.71 -9.37
N LEU A 50 9.70 10.42 -9.40
CA LEU A 50 10.45 9.78 -10.47
C LEU A 50 9.60 9.45 -11.70
N HIS A 51 8.34 9.89 -11.71
CA HIS A 51 7.37 9.69 -12.79
C HIS A 51 7.11 8.21 -13.09
N GLY A 52 7.20 7.35 -12.07
CA GLY A 52 6.98 5.91 -12.19
C GLY A 52 5.60 5.54 -12.75
N ASN A 53 5.52 4.37 -13.35
CA ASN A 53 4.29 3.83 -13.92
C ASN A 53 3.24 3.57 -12.84
N LEU A 54 2.16 4.35 -12.86
CA LEU A 54 0.97 4.02 -12.10
C LEU A 54 0.13 3.04 -12.94
N PHE A 55 0.51 1.76 -12.84
CA PHE A 55 -0.03 0.68 -13.67
C PHE A 55 -1.56 0.73 -13.84
N GLY A 56 -2.01 0.39 -15.04
CA GLY A 56 -3.41 0.21 -15.37
C GLY A 56 -3.64 -1.15 -16.02
N ILE A 57 -4.89 -1.60 -15.98
CA ILE A 57 -5.29 -2.86 -16.60
C ILE A 57 -5.19 -2.72 -18.12
N GLN A 58 -4.37 -3.56 -18.75
CA GLN A 58 -4.22 -3.63 -20.20
C GLN A 58 -4.80 -4.96 -20.71
N PRO A 59 -5.76 -4.92 -21.66
CA PRO A 59 -6.31 -6.13 -22.27
C PRO A 59 -5.22 -7.01 -22.87
N GLY A 60 -5.30 -8.32 -22.65
CA GLY A 60 -4.34 -9.29 -23.18
C GLY A 60 -3.00 -9.38 -22.44
N GLN A 61 -2.80 -8.59 -21.37
CA GLN A 61 -1.55 -8.62 -20.59
C GLN A 61 -1.82 -8.92 -19.11
N PRO A 62 -1.76 -10.20 -18.70
CA PRO A 62 -2.04 -10.60 -17.30
C PRO A 62 -1.14 -9.90 -16.28
N LEU A 63 0.13 -9.66 -16.62
CA LEU A 63 1.07 -9.01 -15.72
C LEU A 63 0.66 -7.55 -15.40
N SER A 64 0.00 -6.86 -16.33
CA SER A 64 -0.52 -5.51 -16.10
C SER A 64 -1.57 -5.48 -15.00
N LEU A 65 -2.44 -6.51 -14.95
CA LEU A 65 -3.44 -6.66 -13.90
C LEU A 65 -2.76 -6.89 -12.55
N LEU A 66 -1.80 -7.80 -12.47
CA LEU A 66 -1.06 -8.07 -11.23
C LEU A 66 -0.31 -6.83 -10.73
N ALA A 67 0.36 -6.11 -11.62
CA ALA A 67 1.06 -4.88 -11.27
C ALA A 67 0.09 -3.77 -10.82
N THR A 68 -1.06 -3.64 -11.49
CA THR A 68 -2.13 -2.71 -11.07
C THR A 68 -2.63 -3.04 -9.68
N LEU A 69 -2.90 -4.32 -9.39
CA LEU A 69 -3.31 -4.77 -8.06
C LEU A 69 -2.21 -4.53 -7.02
N ALA A 70 -0.96 -4.78 -7.37
CA ALA A 70 0.19 -4.55 -6.49
C ALA A 70 0.34 -3.07 -6.12
N VAL A 71 0.24 -2.14 -7.08
CA VAL A 71 0.30 -0.71 -6.77
C VAL A 71 -0.97 -0.22 -6.06
N ALA A 72 -2.16 -0.69 -6.47
CA ALA A 72 -3.43 -0.35 -5.82
C ALA A 72 -3.48 -0.81 -4.36
N ALA A 73 -2.74 -1.87 -4.02
CA ALA A 73 -2.57 -2.33 -2.66
C ALA A 73 -1.93 -1.30 -1.72
N SER A 74 -1.28 -0.25 -2.23
CA SER A 74 -0.77 0.86 -1.40
C SER A 74 -1.86 1.65 -0.68
N GLY A 75 -3.13 1.52 -1.11
CA GLY A 75 -4.28 2.15 -0.47
C GLY A 75 -4.47 3.60 -0.90
N ALA A 76 -4.64 4.51 0.05
CA ALA A 76 -4.86 5.94 -0.18
C ALA A 76 -3.82 6.58 -1.11
N PRO A 77 -2.50 6.31 -1.00
CA PRO A 77 -1.51 6.80 -1.97
C PRO A 77 -1.89 6.52 -3.44
N TYR A 78 -2.32 5.30 -3.77
CA TYR A 78 -2.74 4.97 -5.13
C TYR A 78 -3.94 5.81 -5.58
N PHE A 79 -4.99 5.92 -4.75
CA PHE A 79 -6.19 6.68 -5.12
C PHE A 79 -5.93 8.19 -5.21
N VAL A 80 -5.09 8.74 -4.33
CA VAL A 80 -4.66 10.14 -4.39
C VAL A 80 -3.91 10.41 -5.69
N LEU A 81 -2.94 9.57 -6.06
CA LEU A 81 -2.23 9.71 -7.32
C LEU A 81 -3.17 9.56 -8.52
N ARG A 82 -3.94 8.46 -8.58
CA ARG A 82 -4.78 8.10 -9.74
C ARG A 82 -5.95 9.05 -9.96
N ILE A 83 -6.72 9.31 -8.91
CA ILE A 83 -8.01 10.03 -8.99
C ILE A 83 -7.82 11.49 -8.58
N GLY A 84 -7.04 11.74 -7.52
CA GLY A 84 -6.82 13.10 -7.03
C GLY A 84 -5.93 13.93 -7.93
N LEU A 85 -4.84 13.35 -8.44
CA LEU A 85 -3.84 14.06 -9.26
C LEU A 85 -3.87 13.67 -10.74
N GLY A 86 -4.66 12.67 -11.13
CA GLY A 86 -4.66 12.16 -12.51
C GLY A 86 -3.32 11.57 -12.96
N PHE A 87 -2.48 11.16 -12.01
CA PHE A 87 -1.12 10.69 -12.28
C PHE A 87 -1.14 9.30 -12.94
N THR A 88 -0.38 9.15 -14.02
CA THR A 88 -0.18 7.87 -14.72
C THR A 88 1.29 7.44 -14.80
N GLY A 89 2.23 8.37 -14.56
CA GLY A 89 3.65 8.23 -14.89
C GLY A 89 4.00 8.76 -16.29
N ASP A 90 5.29 8.90 -16.56
CA ASP A 90 5.85 9.35 -17.85
C ASP A 90 6.98 8.41 -18.30
N PRO A 91 6.76 7.56 -19.32
CA PRO A 91 7.77 6.64 -19.85
C PRO A 91 9.04 7.32 -20.40
N HIS A 92 9.00 8.62 -20.70
CA HIS A 92 10.17 9.37 -21.18
C HIS A 92 11.03 9.91 -20.04
N ALA A 93 10.56 9.85 -18.79
CA ALA A 93 11.33 10.32 -17.65
C ALA A 93 12.51 9.39 -17.34
N PRO A 94 13.72 9.92 -17.07
CA PRO A 94 14.88 9.10 -16.73
C PRO A 94 14.68 8.21 -15.49
N GLY A 95 13.80 8.63 -14.58
CA GLY A 95 13.47 7.92 -13.36
C GLY A 95 12.38 6.86 -13.50
N TYR A 96 11.75 6.71 -14.65
CA TYR A 96 10.50 5.96 -14.84
C TYR A 96 10.56 4.52 -14.28
N GLU A 97 11.59 3.76 -14.64
CA GLU A 97 11.73 2.36 -14.20
C GLU A 97 11.92 2.26 -12.67
N TYR A 98 12.79 3.11 -12.12
CA TYR A 98 13.02 3.19 -10.67
C TYR A 98 11.76 3.64 -9.93
N GLY A 99 11.05 4.63 -10.45
CA GLY A 99 9.81 5.13 -9.88
C GLY A 99 8.72 4.05 -9.86
N SER A 100 8.62 3.27 -10.94
CA SER A 100 7.70 2.13 -11.05
C SER A 100 7.96 1.09 -9.96
N VAL A 101 9.24 0.78 -9.71
CA VAL A 101 9.64 -0.14 -8.64
C VAL A 101 9.27 0.43 -7.27
N PHE A 102 9.48 1.72 -7.01
CA PHE A 102 9.06 2.35 -5.75
C PHE A 102 7.54 2.30 -5.53
N LEU A 103 6.73 2.53 -6.56
CA LEU A 103 5.27 2.42 -6.49
C LEU A 103 4.82 0.97 -6.21
N LEU A 104 5.44 -0.01 -6.87
CA LEU A 104 5.20 -1.43 -6.61
C LEU A 104 5.60 -1.81 -5.17
N SER A 105 6.78 -1.39 -4.73
CA SER A 105 7.27 -1.62 -3.37
C SER A 105 6.33 -1.02 -2.33
N ALA A 106 5.83 0.21 -2.53
CA ALA A 106 4.89 0.84 -1.62
C ALA A 106 3.64 -0.02 -1.41
N GLY A 107 3.08 -0.56 -2.49
CA GLY A 107 1.90 -1.41 -2.41
C GLY A 107 2.16 -2.79 -1.81
N LEU A 108 3.25 -3.45 -2.19
CA LEU A 108 3.64 -4.73 -1.60
C LEU A 108 3.98 -4.60 -0.11
N MET A 109 4.63 -3.51 0.30
CA MET A 109 4.87 -3.20 1.70
C MET A 109 3.55 -3.06 2.46
N ASN A 110 2.57 -2.32 1.92
CA ASN A 110 1.27 -2.18 2.58
C ASN A 110 0.52 -3.53 2.74
N LEU A 111 0.66 -4.46 1.79
CA LEU A 111 0.14 -5.82 1.95
C LEU A 111 0.85 -6.59 3.08
N MET A 112 2.17 -6.48 3.18
CA MET A 112 2.91 -7.10 4.29
C MET A 112 2.47 -6.53 5.64
N LEU A 113 2.21 -5.23 5.72
CA LEU A 113 1.66 -4.59 6.92
C LEU A 113 0.26 -5.09 7.25
N LEU A 114 -0.57 -5.34 6.25
CA LEU A 114 -1.90 -5.90 6.43
C LEU A 114 -1.82 -7.29 7.07
N PHE A 115 -0.89 -8.14 6.61
CA PHE A 115 -0.64 -9.44 7.23
C PHE A 115 -0.10 -9.32 8.66
N ASP A 116 0.79 -8.36 8.94
CA ASP A 116 1.27 -8.10 10.31
C ASP A 116 0.12 -7.67 11.24
N VAL A 117 -0.77 -6.79 10.78
CA VAL A 117 -1.98 -6.38 11.54
C VAL A 117 -2.89 -7.57 11.80
N TRP A 118 -3.08 -8.44 10.81
CA TRP A 118 -3.86 -9.66 10.96
C TRP A 118 -3.22 -10.63 11.97
N ASP A 119 -1.90 -10.81 11.94
CA ASP A 119 -1.18 -11.65 12.90
C ASP A 119 -1.28 -11.12 14.33
N ILE A 120 -1.17 -9.80 14.52
CA ILE A 120 -1.31 -9.18 15.84
C ILE A 120 -2.78 -9.25 16.32
N GLY A 121 -3.73 -8.90 15.46
CA GLY A 121 -5.17 -8.91 15.80
C GLY A 121 -5.73 -10.31 16.07
N SER A 122 -5.16 -11.33 15.43
CA SER A 122 -5.51 -12.74 15.68
C SER A 122 -4.78 -13.34 16.90
N GLY A 123 -3.86 -12.60 17.53
CA GLY A 123 -3.11 -13.05 18.70
C GLY A 123 -2.00 -14.06 18.38
N ARG A 124 -1.62 -14.23 17.11
CA ARG A 124 -0.47 -15.07 16.70
C ARG A 124 0.87 -14.40 16.97
N LYS A 125 0.87 -13.08 17.07
CA LYS A 125 2.05 -12.25 17.28
C LYS A 125 1.71 -11.19 18.31
N GLU A 126 2.65 -10.91 19.21
CA GLU A 126 2.51 -9.80 20.14
C GLU A 126 2.67 -8.49 19.41
#